data_AF-A0A928D9T0-F1
#
_entry.id   AF-A0A928D9T0-F1
#
_cell.length_a   1.000
_cell.length_b   1.000
_cell.length_c   1.000
_cell.angle_alpha   90.00
_cell.angle_beta   90.00
_cell.angle_gamma   90.00
#
_symmetry.space_group_name_H-M   'P 1'
#
loop_
_entity.id
_entity.type
_entity.pdbx_description
1 polymer ?
#
loop_
_entity_poly.entity_id
_entity_poly.type
_entity_poly.pdbx_seq_one_letter_code
_entity_poly.pdbx_strand_id
1 'polypeptide(L)'
;MKKLVLIFSLISFAAVVAEPPLMMVRLRAPHTASDGQWAKTFKALNENRGACDEVWFSTGIGFPKIEWHRAHVKRLAKYADQLRSVGIIPSLQFQATLGHQDKVTLQEGIEGKSWGGFTGRGGLECRACNCPRQPKFLAYIREMARLYASFMPGSVWIDDDLRIAGHAPASPWDK
;
A
#
# COMPACT_ATOMS: atom_id res chain seq x y z
N MET A 1 -19.69 -74.48 11.55
CA MET A 1 -19.61 -73.11 12.12
C MET A 1 -18.99 -72.18 11.06
N LYS A 2 -19.78 -71.26 10.47
CA LYS A 2 -19.28 -70.27 9.51
C LYS A 2 -18.91 -68.99 10.26
N LYS A 3 -17.65 -68.55 10.18
CA LYS A 3 -17.21 -67.28 10.77
C LYS A 3 -17.66 -66.13 9.86
N LEU A 4 -18.47 -65.24 10.40
CA LEU A 4 -18.87 -63.98 9.77
C LEU A 4 -17.73 -62.97 9.99
N VAL A 5 -17.14 -62.46 8.92
CA VAL A 5 -16.16 -61.37 8.97
C VAL A 5 -16.92 -60.07 8.69
N LEU A 6 -17.03 -59.19 9.69
CA LEU A 6 -17.51 -57.83 9.49
C LEU A 6 -16.33 -56.95 9.05
N ILE A 7 -16.45 -56.38 7.85
CA ILE A 7 -15.56 -55.33 7.36
C ILE A 7 -16.20 -53.99 7.73
N PHE A 8 -15.60 -53.26 8.67
CA PHE A 8 -15.97 -51.88 8.93
C PHE A 8 -15.25 -50.97 7.93
N SER A 9 -16.01 -50.41 6.99
CA SER A 9 -15.50 -49.35 6.12
C SER A 9 -15.59 -48.02 6.87
N LEU A 10 -14.44 -47.49 7.31
CA LEU A 10 -14.34 -46.15 7.87
C LEU A 10 -14.47 -45.13 6.73
N ILE A 11 -15.63 -44.48 6.63
CA ILE A 11 -15.81 -43.29 5.81
C ILE A 11 -15.30 -42.10 6.62
N SER A 12 -14.11 -41.61 6.29
CA SER A 12 -13.60 -40.36 6.84
C SER A 12 -14.30 -39.20 6.14
N PHE A 13 -15.17 -38.50 6.86
CA PHE A 13 -15.64 -37.19 6.43
C PHE A 13 -14.49 -36.20 6.70
N ALA A 14 -13.77 -35.83 5.65
CA ALA A 14 -12.88 -34.67 5.73
C ALA A 14 -13.75 -33.45 5.99
N ALA A 15 -13.66 -32.88 7.20
CA ALA A 15 -14.22 -31.56 7.46
C ALA A 15 -13.56 -30.58 6.47
N VAL A 16 -14.36 -29.87 5.70
CA VAL A 16 -13.87 -28.71 4.95
C VAL A 16 -13.45 -27.68 5.98
N VAL A 17 -12.16 -27.66 6.30
CA VAL A 17 -11.56 -26.56 7.04
C VAL A 17 -11.60 -25.38 6.08
N ALA A 18 -12.49 -24.42 6.33
CA ALA A 18 -12.51 -23.19 5.57
C ALA A 18 -11.13 -22.53 5.70
N GLU A 19 -10.52 -22.15 4.57
CA GLU A 19 -9.25 -21.43 4.64
C GLU A 19 -9.46 -20.13 5.43
N PRO A 20 -8.55 -19.80 6.37
CA PRO A 20 -8.64 -18.55 7.10
C PRO A 20 -8.63 -17.37 6.12
N PRO A 21 -9.29 -16.25 6.46
CA PRO A 21 -9.26 -15.07 5.61
C PRO A 21 -7.81 -14.57 5.47
N LEU A 22 -7.46 -14.09 4.28
CA LEU A 22 -6.19 -13.42 4.03
C LEU A 22 -6.07 -12.19 4.94
N MET A 23 -5.00 -12.14 5.73
CA MET A 23 -4.74 -11.04 6.65
C MET A 23 -3.63 -10.13 6.13
N MET A 24 -3.98 -8.87 5.86
CA MET A 24 -3.07 -7.86 5.34
C MET A 24 -2.77 -6.79 6.39
N VAL A 25 -1.49 -6.42 6.53
CA VAL A 25 -1.07 -5.28 7.36
C VAL A 25 -0.54 -4.16 6.46
N ARG A 26 -1.15 -2.98 6.59
CA ARG A 26 -0.73 -1.79 5.84
C ARG A 26 0.21 -0.93 6.67
N LEU A 27 1.42 -0.73 6.15
CA LEU A 27 2.41 0.17 6.73
C LEU A 27 2.30 1.56 6.10
N ARG A 28 2.38 2.60 6.93
CA ARG A 28 2.70 3.95 6.47
C ARG A 28 4.21 4.13 6.21
N ALA A 29 4.56 5.11 5.37
CA ALA A 29 5.94 5.46 5.03
C ALA A 29 6.91 5.62 6.23
N PRO A 30 6.51 6.16 7.41
CA PRO A 30 7.40 6.22 8.58
C PRO A 30 7.90 4.86 9.07
N HIS A 31 7.14 3.77 8.91
CA HIS A 31 7.56 2.43 9.35
C HIS A 31 8.71 1.86 8.50
N THR A 32 8.93 2.42 7.30
CA THR A 32 9.98 2.05 6.36
C THR A 32 10.97 3.20 6.10
N ALA A 33 10.96 4.23 6.96
CA ALA A 33 11.77 5.43 6.79
C ALA A 33 13.29 5.18 6.85
N SER A 34 13.72 4.18 7.63
CA SER A 34 15.13 3.81 7.80
C SER A 34 15.29 2.31 8.11
N ASP A 35 16.50 1.79 7.92
CA ASP A 35 16.85 0.41 8.25
C ASP A 35 16.62 0.10 9.73
N GLY A 36 16.88 1.07 10.62
CA GLY A 36 16.67 0.92 12.05
C GLY A 36 15.19 0.83 12.43
N GLN A 37 14.32 1.63 11.79
CA GLN A 37 12.87 1.55 12.01
C GLN A 37 12.28 0.27 11.39
N TRP A 38 12.79 -0.13 10.22
CA TRP A 38 12.40 -1.37 9.60
C TRP A 38 12.78 -2.60 10.45
N ALA A 39 13.98 -2.63 11.02
CA ALA A 39 14.40 -3.75 11.88
C ALA A 39 13.43 -3.98 13.06
N LYS A 40 12.91 -2.91 13.66
CA LYS A 40 11.87 -3.00 14.71
C LYS A 40 10.55 -3.56 14.16
N THR A 41 10.14 -3.07 13.00
CA THR A 41 8.90 -3.51 12.32
C THR A 41 8.98 -4.99 11.94
N PHE A 42 10.09 -5.40 11.32
CA PHE A 42 10.35 -6.78 10.92
C PHE A 42 10.45 -7.72 12.12
N LYS A 43 11.09 -7.28 13.22
CA LYS A 43 11.10 -8.05 14.48
C LYS A 43 9.67 -8.33 14.96
N ALA A 44 8.80 -7.33 14.99
CA ALA A 44 7.41 -7.51 15.40
C ALA A 44 6.65 -8.47 14.48
N LEU A 45 6.81 -8.35 13.16
CA LEU A 45 6.19 -9.28 12.20
C LEU A 45 6.70 -10.71 12.37
N ASN A 46 8.01 -10.89 12.59
CA ASN A 46 8.63 -12.19 12.74
C ASN A 46 8.35 -12.85 14.10
N GLU A 47 8.18 -12.08 15.18
CA GLU A 47 7.79 -12.62 16.49
C GLU A 47 6.31 -13.02 16.52
N ASN A 48 5.48 -12.46 15.62
CA ASN A 48 4.04 -12.73 15.53
C ASN A 48 3.69 -13.45 14.22
N ARG A 49 4.40 -14.54 13.91
CA ARG A 49 4.14 -15.35 12.71
C ARG A 49 2.68 -15.82 12.68
N GLY A 50 2.04 -15.68 11.51
CA GLY A 50 0.63 -16.03 11.31
C GLY A 50 -0.35 -14.90 11.63
N ALA A 51 0.11 -13.74 12.14
CA ALA A 51 -0.75 -12.57 12.33
C ALA A 51 -1.10 -11.86 11.00
N CYS A 52 -0.29 -12.05 9.96
CA CYS A 52 -0.55 -11.58 8.61
C CYS A 52 0.09 -12.49 7.57
N ASP A 53 -0.55 -12.55 6.41
CA ASP A 53 -0.04 -13.22 5.22
C ASP A 53 0.68 -12.24 4.31
N GLU A 54 0.32 -10.95 4.40
CA GLU A 54 0.74 -9.93 3.45
C GLU A 54 1.00 -8.58 4.14
N VAL A 55 2.07 -7.89 3.71
CA VAL A 55 2.46 -6.58 4.24
C VAL A 55 2.59 -5.58 3.12
N TRP A 56 1.90 -4.45 3.27
CA TRP A 56 1.85 -3.42 2.26
C TRP A 56 2.73 -2.25 2.62
N PHE A 57 3.71 -1.99 1.77
CA PHE A 57 4.49 -0.76 1.81
C PHE A 57 3.69 0.41 1.24
N SER A 58 4.10 1.63 1.56
CA SER A 58 3.43 2.85 1.14
C SER A 58 4.38 3.73 0.31
N THR A 59 3.84 4.40 -0.71
CA THR A 59 4.52 5.44 -1.48
C THR A 59 4.67 6.78 -0.75
N GLY A 60 4.02 6.93 0.42
CA GLY A 60 3.86 8.20 1.15
C GLY A 60 2.63 8.98 0.69
N ILE A 61 2.24 10.03 1.44
CA ILE A 61 1.10 10.90 1.07
C ILE A 61 1.53 12.20 0.38
N GLY A 62 2.85 12.42 0.25
CA GLY A 62 3.47 13.55 -0.44
C GLY A 62 3.68 13.33 -1.94
N PHE A 63 4.20 14.35 -2.61
CA PHE A 63 4.63 14.32 -4.02
C PHE A 63 6.08 14.79 -4.14
N PRO A 64 7.05 14.07 -3.53
CA PRO A 64 8.45 14.45 -3.57
C PRO A 64 9.03 14.26 -4.97
N LYS A 65 10.28 14.69 -5.19
CA LYS A 65 10.98 14.43 -6.46
C LYS A 65 11.17 12.93 -6.69
N ILE A 66 11.30 12.52 -7.96
CA ILE A 66 11.48 11.11 -8.36
C ILE A 66 12.71 10.46 -7.69
N GLU A 67 13.75 11.23 -7.38
CA GLU A 67 14.95 10.77 -6.69
C GLU A 67 14.64 10.21 -5.29
N TRP A 68 13.65 10.80 -4.61
CA TRP A 68 13.19 10.29 -3.32
C TRP A 68 12.57 8.91 -3.48
N HIS A 69 11.71 8.71 -4.49
CA HIS A 69 11.12 7.40 -4.78
C HIS A 69 12.16 6.36 -5.17
N ARG A 70 13.21 6.73 -5.93
CA ARG A 70 14.34 5.84 -6.24
C ARG A 70 15.05 5.37 -4.97
N ALA A 71 15.33 6.28 -4.05
CA ALA A 71 15.97 5.94 -2.78
C ALA A 71 15.04 5.09 -1.89
N HIS A 72 13.74 5.41 -1.89
CA HIS A 72 12.74 4.69 -1.12
C HIS A 72 12.55 3.26 -1.61
N VAL A 73 12.34 3.05 -2.92
CA VAL A 73 12.15 1.70 -3.48
C VAL A 73 13.38 0.82 -3.30
N LYS A 74 14.59 1.39 -3.31
CA LYS A 74 15.83 0.64 -3.01
C LYS A 74 15.79 0.03 -1.60
N ARG A 75 15.27 0.77 -0.61
CA ARG A 75 15.07 0.24 0.74
C ARG A 75 13.95 -0.81 0.77
N LEU A 76 12.82 -0.49 0.16
CA LEU A 76 11.67 -1.41 0.13
C LEU A 76 11.99 -2.74 -0.55
N ALA A 77 12.82 -2.76 -1.59
CA ALA A 77 13.25 -4.00 -2.23
C ALA A 77 13.99 -4.93 -1.25
N LYS A 78 14.95 -4.38 -0.49
CA LYS A 78 15.62 -5.12 0.59
C LYS A 78 14.62 -5.64 1.63
N TYR A 79 13.63 -4.84 2.00
CA TYR A 79 12.61 -5.21 2.99
C TYR A 79 11.64 -6.27 2.46
N ALA A 80 11.29 -6.19 1.18
CA ALA A 80 10.46 -7.16 0.48
C ALA A 80 11.13 -8.55 0.50
N ASP A 81 12.44 -8.62 0.25
CA ASP A 81 13.18 -9.88 0.30
C ASP A 81 13.20 -10.48 1.72
N GLN A 82 13.26 -9.64 2.75
CA GLN A 82 13.16 -10.10 4.14
C GLN A 82 11.76 -10.62 4.48
N LEU A 83 10.70 -9.99 3.99
CA LEU A 83 9.34 -10.51 4.14
C LEU A 83 9.18 -11.87 3.45
N ARG A 84 9.67 -12.00 2.21
CA ARG A 84 9.65 -13.25 1.46
C ARG A 84 10.38 -14.39 2.17
N SER A 85 11.53 -14.11 2.77
CA SER A 85 12.30 -15.14 3.47
C SER A 85 11.58 -15.72 4.69
N VAL A 86 10.57 -15.00 5.21
CA VAL A 86 9.68 -15.45 6.28
C VAL A 86 8.27 -15.78 5.78
N GLY A 87 8.08 -15.96 4.48
CA GLY A 87 6.79 -16.36 3.90
C GLY A 87 5.69 -15.30 3.98
N ILE A 88 6.02 -14.03 4.19
CA ILE A 88 5.06 -12.92 4.12
C ILE A 88 5.14 -12.31 2.72
N ILE A 89 4.00 -12.07 2.11
CA ILE A 89 3.90 -11.47 0.78
C ILE A 89 4.15 -9.94 0.89
N PRO A 90 5.17 -9.39 0.24
CA PRO A 90 5.37 -7.94 0.16
C PRO A 90 4.50 -7.35 -0.95
N SER A 91 3.77 -6.29 -0.63
CA SER A 91 2.82 -5.64 -1.54
C SER A 91 2.87 -4.12 -1.42
N LEU A 92 2.07 -3.44 -2.23
CA LEU A 92 2.16 -1.99 -2.38
C LEU A 92 0.80 -1.30 -2.22
N GLN A 93 0.77 -0.31 -1.36
CA GLN A 93 -0.20 0.77 -1.43
C GLN A 93 0.39 1.94 -2.21
N PHE A 94 -0.28 2.31 -3.29
CA PHE A 94 -0.12 3.60 -3.96
C PHE A 94 -0.89 4.64 -3.14
N GLN A 95 -0.27 5.11 -2.06
CA GLN A 95 -0.91 5.95 -1.06
C GLN A 95 -1.11 7.37 -1.61
N ALA A 96 -2.24 7.97 -1.27
CA ALA A 96 -2.64 9.29 -1.73
C ALA A 96 -2.53 9.47 -3.26
N THR A 97 -3.19 8.59 -4.03
CA THR A 97 -3.04 8.52 -5.49
C THR A 97 -3.38 9.85 -6.17
N LEU A 98 -4.52 10.46 -5.84
CA LEU A 98 -4.83 11.82 -6.32
C LEU A 98 -4.43 12.88 -5.29
N GLY A 99 -4.17 12.51 -4.04
CA GLY A 99 -3.81 13.40 -2.95
C GLY A 99 -4.91 13.50 -1.90
N HIS A 100 -4.54 13.98 -0.70
CA HIS A 100 -5.43 13.97 0.44
C HIS A 100 -5.94 15.36 0.85
N GLN A 101 -5.14 16.15 1.55
CA GLN A 101 -5.49 17.54 1.88
C GLN A 101 -4.22 18.32 2.18
N ASP A 102 -4.24 19.63 1.93
CA ASP A 102 -3.05 20.48 2.04
C ASP A 102 -2.42 20.40 3.43
N LYS A 103 -3.24 20.45 4.49
CA LYS A 103 -2.77 20.48 5.88
C LYS A 103 -1.82 19.32 6.22
N VAL A 104 -2.08 18.13 5.68
CA VAL A 104 -1.34 16.91 6.02
C VAL A 104 -0.29 16.61 4.97
N THR A 105 -0.66 16.63 3.68
CA THR A 105 0.25 16.28 2.59
C THR A 105 1.42 17.25 2.46
N LEU A 106 1.22 18.55 2.72
CA LEU A 106 2.32 19.52 2.64
C LEU A 106 3.41 19.28 3.70
N GLN A 107 3.11 18.53 4.78
CA GLN A 107 4.10 18.14 5.77
C GLN A 107 5.06 17.04 5.25
N GLU A 108 4.63 16.26 4.27
CA GLU A 108 5.44 15.23 3.61
C GLU A 108 6.09 15.72 2.29
N GLY A 109 5.82 16.97 1.89
CA GLY A 109 6.45 17.64 0.75
C GLY A 109 5.74 17.43 -0.59
N ILE A 110 5.86 18.42 -1.48
CA ILE A 110 5.30 18.40 -2.84
C ILE A 110 6.31 18.91 -3.88
N GLU A 111 7.61 18.80 -3.61
CA GLU A 111 8.70 19.42 -4.37
C GLU A 111 8.87 18.81 -5.77
N GLY A 112 8.30 17.63 -6.03
CA GLY A 112 8.23 16.99 -7.34
C GLY A 112 7.08 17.53 -8.21
N LYS A 113 6.15 18.28 -7.62
CA LYS A 113 4.96 18.78 -8.30
C LYS A 113 5.31 19.92 -9.24
N SER A 114 4.95 19.76 -10.51
CA SER A 114 5.06 20.78 -11.58
C SER A 114 3.76 20.97 -12.36
N TRP A 115 2.65 20.54 -11.75
CA TRP A 115 1.28 20.55 -12.26
C TRP A 115 0.36 21.21 -11.23
N GLY A 116 -0.84 21.60 -11.66
CA GLY A 116 -1.84 22.20 -10.78
C GLY A 116 -2.64 21.17 -9.98
N GLY A 117 -3.28 21.63 -8.91
CA GLY A 117 -4.15 20.83 -8.06
C GLY A 117 -5.62 20.85 -8.44
N PHE A 118 -6.47 20.39 -7.53
CA PHE A 118 -7.92 20.56 -7.65
C PHE A 118 -8.29 21.99 -7.32
N THR A 119 -9.11 22.62 -8.15
CA THR A 119 -9.62 23.96 -7.91
C THR A 119 -11.12 23.89 -7.65
N GLY A 120 -11.53 24.34 -6.47
CA GLY A 120 -12.94 24.39 -6.09
C GLY A 120 -13.69 25.50 -6.82
N ARG A 121 -15.02 25.56 -6.62
CA ARG A 121 -15.89 26.57 -7.27
C ARG A 121 -15.47 28.01 -6.98
N GLY A 122 -14.93 28.28 -5.79
CA GLY A 122 -14.44 29.59 -5.39
C GLY A 122 -13.07 29.99 -5.96
N GLY A 123 -12.49 29.17 -6.85
CA GLY A 123 -11.16 29.42 -7.40
C GLY A 123 -10.01 29.03 -6.47
N LEU A 124 -10.30 28.55 -5.27
CA LEU A 124 -9.28 28.09 -4.32
C LEU A 124 -8.74 26.72 -4.74
N GLU A 125 -7.42 26.63 -4.85
CA GLU A 125 -6.70 25.41 -5.19
C GLU A 125 -6.35 24.61 -3.93
N CYS A 126 -6.64 23.31 -3.95
CA CYS A 126 -6.00 22.32 -3.09
C CYS A 126 -4.73 21.83 -3.78
N ARG A 127 -3.58 22.28 -3.27
CA ARG A 127 -2.27 22.04 -3.87
C ARG A 127 -1.82 20.59 -3.71
N ALA A 128 -2.29 19.90 -2.67
CA ALA A 128 -1.96 18.52 -2.38
C ALA A 128 -2.80 17.51 -3.17
N CYS A 129 -3.96 17.91 -3.68
CA CYS A 129 -4.78 17.07 -4.54
C CYS A 129 -4.50 17.41 -6.00
N ASN A 130 -4.42 16.42 -6.87
CA ASN A 130 -3.78 16.52 -8.18
C ASN A 130 -4.79 16.25 -9.26
N CYS A 131 -4.87 17.14 -10.25
CA CYS A 131 -5.77 16.98 -11.37
C CYS A 131 -5.33 15.78 -12.25
N PRO A 132 -6.10 14.68 -12.34
CA PRO A 132 -5.73 13.49 -13.10
C PRO A 132 -5.68 13.73 -14.61
N ARG A 133 -6.18 14.88 -15.08
CA ARG A 133 -6.15 15.28 -16.49
C ARG A 133 -4.81 15.88 -16.92
N GLN A 134 -3.90 16.21 -15.99
CA GLN A 134 -2.67 16.91 -16.34
C GLN A 134 -1.57 15.92 -16.78
N PRO A 135 -1.01 16.06 -17.99
CA PRO A 135 -0.01 15.10 -18.51
C PRO A 135 1.23 14.95 -17.63
N LYS A 136 1.68 16.02 -16.97
CA LYS A 136 2.84 15.99 -16.06
C LYS A 136 2.58 15.14 -14.81
N PHE A 137 1.37 15.19 -14.26
CA PHE A 137 0.97 14.34 -13.14
C PHE A 137 0.92 12.87 -13.56
N LEU A 138 0.29 12.58 -14.72
CA LEU A 138 0.24 11.22 -15.25
C LEU A 138 1.64 10.66 -15.53
N ALA A 139 2.57 11.48 -16.03
CA ALA A 139 3.96 11.09 -16.23
C ALA A 139 4.67 10.75 -14.90
N TYR A 140 4.44 11.55 -13.85
CA TYR A 140 4.96 11.29 -12.52
C TYR A 140 4.46 9.96 -11.94
N ILE A 141 3.14 9.73 -12.00
CA ILE A 141 2.52 8.48 -11.52
C ILE A 141 3.06 7.26 -12.28
N ARG A 142 3.24 7.37 -13.61
CA ARG A 142 3.84 6.28 -14.41
C ARG A 142 5.27 5.96 -13.98
N GLU A 143 6.11 6.97 -13.76
CA GLU A 143 7.48 6.74 -13.32
C GLU A 143 7.52 6.16 -11.90
N MET A 144 6.67 6.63 -10.99
CA MET A 144 6.50 6.03 -9.67
C MET A 144 6.07 4.56 -9.77
N ALA A 145 5.04 4.25 -10.57
CA ALA A 145 4.59 2.88 -10.78
C ALA A 145 5.72 1.98 -11.34
N ARG A 146 6.47 2.48 -12.33
CA ARG A 146 7.62 1.75 -12.90
C ARG A 146 8.69 1.46 -11.85
N LEU A 147 8.97 2.42 -10.99
CA LEU A 147 9.93 2.25 -9.89
C LEU A 147 9.43 1.19 -8.91
N TYR A 148 8.23 1.34 -8.35
CA TYR A 148 7.76 0.44 -7.30
C TYR A 148 7.40 -0.95 -7.82
N ALA A 149 7.10 -1.12 -9.11
CA ALA A 149 6.98 -2.45 -9.72
C ALA A 149 8.29 -3.25 -9.65
N SER A 150 9.45 -2.60 -9.49
CA SER A 150 10.76 -3.26 -9.55
C SER A 150 10.99 -4.28 -8.43
N PHE A 151 10.30 -4.15 -7.29
CA PHE A 151 10.41 -5.14 -6.22
C PHE A 151 9.39 -6.27 -6.36
N MET A 152 8.54 -6.30 -7.40
CA MET A 152 7.52 -7.32 -7.65
C MET A 152 6.51 -7.48 -6.48
N PRO A 153 5.67 -6.47 -6.22
CA PRO A 153 4.62 -6.58 -5.21
C PRO A 153 3.63 -7.70 -5.53
N GLY A 154 3.15 -8.42 -4.52
CA GLY A 154 2.14 -9.47 -4.67
C GLY A 154 0.76 -8.93 -5.04
N SER A 155 0.40 -7.78 -4.46
CA SER A 155 -0.78 -7.01 -4.80
C SER A 155 -0.49 -5.51 -4.80
N VAL A 156 -1.36 -4.75 -5.47
CA VAL A 156 -1.30 -3.28 -5.51
C VAL A 156 -2.67 -2.72 -5.18
N TRP A 157 -2.75 -1.85 -4.16
CA TRP A 157 -3.94 -1.04 -3.87
C TRP A 157 -3.66 0.41 -4.22
N ILE A 158 -4.48 0.91 -5.15
CA ILE A 158 -4.62 2.32 -5.49
C ILE A 158 -5.56 2.96 -4.45
N ASP A 159 -5.02 3.83 -3.58
CA ASP A 159 -5.72 4.33 -2.40
C ASP A 159 -7.11 4.96 -2.70
N ASP A 160 -7.99 5.00 -1.70
CA ASP A 160 -9.41 5.40 -1.86
C ASP A 160 -9.63 6.92 -2.04
N ASP A 161 -8.56 7.66 -2.27
CA ASP A 161 -8.54 9.09 -2.50
C ASP A 161 -8.70 9.44 -4.00
N LEU A 162 -9.21 8.51 -4.81
CA LEU A 162 -9.65 8.74 -6.19
C LEU A 162 -10.90 9.64 -6.29
N ARG A 163 -11.41 10.12 -5.16
CA ARG A 163 -12.55 11.04 -5.09
C ARG A 163 -12.09 12.43 -5.52
N ILE A 164 -12.86 13.08 -6.39
CA ILE A 164 -12.60 14.48 -6.76
C ILE A 164 -13.13 15.43 -5.68
N ALA A 165 -14.11 14.98 -4.89
CA ALA A 165 -14.77 15.75 -3.85
C ALA A 165 -14.32 15.34 -2.44
N GLY A 166 -14.43 16.25 -1.46
CA GLY A 166 -14.09 15.97 -0.05
C GLY A 166 -12.63 16.25 0.32
N HIS A 167 -11.91 17.02 -0.51
CA HIS A 167 -10.51 17.35 -0.31
C HIS A 167 -10.36 18.84 0.06
N ALA A 168 -10.05 19.11 1.31
CA ALA A 168 -9.81 20.48 1.77
C ALA A 168 -8.48 21.03 1.20
N PRO A 169 -8.43 22.30 0.77
CA PRO A 169 -9.48 23.33 0.88
C PRO A 169 -10.46 23.41 -0.30
N ALA A 170 -10.38 22.53 -1.30
CA ALA A 170 -11.17 22.59 -2.53
C ALA A 170 -12.42 21.68 -2.50
N SER A 171 -13.02 21.47 -1.33
CA SER A 171 -14.20 20.62 -1.20
C SER A 171 -15.42 21.29 -1.85
N PRO A 172 -16.18 20.60 -2.71
CA PRO A 172 -17.46 21.12 -3.22
C PRO A 172 -18.57 21.11 -2.16
N TRP A 173 -18.30 20.55 -0.97
CA TRP A 173 -19.25 20.44 0.14
C TRP A 173 -19.01 21.47 1.25
N ASP A 174 -17.88 22.18 1.19
CA ASP A 174 -17.60 23.24 2.15
C ASP A 174 -18.44 24.46 1.75
N LYS A 175 -19.35 24.85 2.66
CA LYS A 175 -20.23 26.01 2.51
C LYS A 175 -19.44 27.32 2.63
#